data_AF-A0A8X6HF71-F1
#
_entry.id   AF-A0A8X6HF71-F1
#
_cell.length_a   1.000
_cell.length_b   1.000
_cell.length_c   1.000
_cell.angle_alpha   90.00
_cell.angle_beta   90.00
_cell.angle_gamma   90.00
#
_symmetry.space_group_name_H-M   'P 1'
#
loop_
_entity.id
_entity.type
_entity.pdbx_description
1 polymer ?
#
loop_
_entity_poly.entity_id
_entity_poly.type
_entity_poly.pdbx_seq_one_letter_code
_entity_poly.pdbx_strand_id
1 'polypeptide(L)'
;MTYSILDEIDKIAARTEVKGEVNREGVQRDLLPLLEGTTVTTKYGHVKTDYILFIASGAFHQSKPSDLLPELQGRLPIRVELKALTQEDLIRILKEPESSLLKQYIALMKTENVTLKFTDDGIKTIAEIALQLIGKWKI
;
A
#
# COMPACT_ATOMS: atom_id res chain seq x y z
N MET A 1 -14.95 7.22 -10.37
CA MET A 1 -13.55 7.56 -10.67
C MET A 1 -12.76 6.27 -10.70
N THR A 2 -12.11 5.94 -11.83
CA THR A 2 -11.34 4.70 -11.98
C THR A 2 -9.92 4.93 -11.50
N TYR A 3 -9.41 4.05 -10.64
CA TYR A 3 -8.03 4.11 -10.16
C TYR A 3 -7.36 2.75 -10.23
N SER A 4 -6.03 2.75 -10.29
CA SER A 4 -5.18 1.56 -10.23
C SER A 4 -4.07 1.78 -9.21
N ILE A 5 -3.84 0.79 -8.35
CA ILE A 5 -2.76 0.81 -7.35
C ILE A 5 -1.59 -0.02 -7.90
N LEU A 6 -0.41 0.57 -7.93
CA LEU A 6 0.85 -0.07 -8.28
C LEU A 6 1.68 -0.20 -7.01
N ASP A 7 1.57 -1.34 -6.33
CA ASP A 7 2.29 -1.56 -5.08
C ASP A 7 3.72 -2.04 -5.32
N GLU A 8 4.59 -1.81 -4.33
CA GLU A 8 6.02 -2.18 -4.34
C GLU A 8 6.79 -1.73 -5.60
N ILE A 9 6.48 -0.55 -6.13
CA ILE A 9 7.16 -0.02 -7.34
C ILE A 9 8.66 0.20 -7.13
N ASP A 10 9.11 0.31 -5.88
CA ASP A 10 10.52 0.43 -5.51
C ASP A 10 11.33 -0.83 -5.84
N LYS A 11 10.69 -2.00 -5.96
CA LYS A 11 11.34 -3.27 -6.35
C LYS A 11 11.84 -3.25 -7.80
N ILE A 12 11.12 -2.56 -8.68
CA ILE A 12 11.51 -2.41 -10.10
C ILE A 12 12.44 -1.21 -10.34
N ALA A 13 12.59 -0.32 -9.35
CA ALA A 13 13.52 0.82 -9.39
C ALA A 13 14.96 0.43 -9.04
N ALA A 14 15.15 -0.61 -8.22
CA ALA A 14 16.47 -1.01 -7.75
C ALA A 14 17.35 -1.51 -8.91
N ARG A 15 18.55 -0.92 -9.03
CA ARG A 15 19.58 -1.33 -10.00
C ARG A 15 20.26 -2.61 -9.52
N THR A 16 20.36 -3.61 -10.40
CA THR A 16 21.20 -4.79 -10.15
C THR A 16 22.41 -4.78 -11.08
N GLU A 17 23.61 -4.92 -10.52
CA GLU A 17 24.87 -5.10 -11.29
C GLU A 17 25.12 -6.56 -11.71
N VAL A 18 24.22 -7.49 -11.40
CA VAL A 18 24.44 -8.93 -11.62
C VAL A 18 23.93 -9.37 -12.99
N LYS A 19 24.85 -9.87 -13.83
CA LYS A 19 24.56 -10.51 -15.12
C LYS A 19 23.62 -11.72 -14.92
N GLY A 20 22.39 -11.63 -15.43
CA GLY A 20 21.41 -12.73 -15.46
C GLY A 20 20.09 -12.48 -14.74
N GLU A 21 19.88 -11.30 -14.14
CA GLU A 21 18.60 -10.97 -13.48
C GLU A 21 17.49 -10.50 -14.46
N VAL A 22 16.25 -10.65 -13.97
CA VAL A 22 15.00 -10.19 -14.59
C VAL A 22 15.11 -8.72 -15.00
N ASN A 23 14.66 -8.39 -16.22
CA ASN A 23 14.70 -7.03 -16.77
C ASN A 23 13.68 -6.10 -16.08
N ARG A 24 14.05 -5.56 -14.91
CA ARG A 24 13.22 -4.62 -14.12
C ARG A 24 12.91 -3.33 -14.87
N GLU A 25 13.84 -2.87 -15.71
CA GLU A 25 13.61 -1.73 -16.60
C GLU A 25 12.54 -2.05 -17.66
N GLY A 26 12.54 -3.27 -18.19
CA GLY A 26 11.50 -3.77 -19.08
C GLY A 26 10.10 -3.65 -18.47
N VAL A 27 9.94 -4.03 -17.19
CA VAL A 27 8.66 -3.86 -16.47
C VAL A 27 8.24 -2.39 -16.41
N GLN A 28 9.16 -1.48 -16.14
CA GLN A 28 8.85 -0.05 -16.15
C GLN A 28 8.42 0.44 -17.55
N ARG A 29 9.10 0.00 -18.60
CA ARG A 29 8.76 0.35 -20.00
C ARG A 29 7.39 -0.18 -20.41
N ASP A 30 7.07 -1.40 -19.99
CA ASP A 30 5.77 -2.03 -20.27
C ASP A 30 4.62 -1.34 -19.51
N LEU A 31 4.90 -0.71 -18.37
CA LEU A 31 3.93 0.10 -17.63
C LEU A 31 3.66 1.47 -18.28
N LEU A 32 4.64 2.06 -18.98
CA LEU A 32 4.50 3.40 -19.56
C LEU A 32 3.22 3.57 -20.40
N PRO A 33 2.89 2.70 -21.39
CA PRO A 33 1.68 2.86 -22.19
C PRO A 33 0.40 2.98 -21.36
N LEU A 34 0.32 2.31 -20.21
CA LEU A 34 -0.84 2.38 -19.32
C LEU A 34 -0.96 3.75 -18.66
N LEU A 35 0.16 4.31 -18.18
CA LEU A 35 0.21 5.63 -17.56
C LEU A 35 0.12 6.78 -18.57
N GLU A 36 0.55 6.56 -19.81
CA GLU A 36 0.51 7.58 -20.87
C GLU A 36 -0.84 7.67 -21.57
N GLY A 37 -1.66 6.63 -21.47
CA GLY A 37 -2.94 6.52 -22.16
C GLY A 37 -2.84 5.56 -23.34
N THR A 38 -3.44 4.38 -23.20
CA THR A 38 -3.55 3.38 -24.26
C THR A 38 -4.95 2.79 -24.29
N THR A 39 -5.27 2.09 -25.38
CA THR A 39 -6.51 1.33 -25.50
C THR A 39 -6.22 -0.15 -25.29
N VAL A 40 -6.71 -0.71 -24.18
CA VAL A 40 -6.60 -2.14 -23.85
C VAL A 40 -7.86 -2.86 -24.29
N THR A 41 -7.71 -3.93 -25.06
CA THR A 41 -8.83 -4.80 -25.44
C THR A 41 -9.13 -5.77 -24.31
N THR A 42 -10.38 -5.77 -23.85
CA THR A 42 -10.87 -6.69 -22.81
C THR A 42 -12.03 -7.52 -23.36
N LYS A 43 -12.43 -8.57 -22.64
CA LYS A 43 -13.64 -9.35 -22.96
C LYS A 43 -14.94 -8.53 -22.97
N TYR A 44 -14.93 -7.32 -22.40
CA TYR A 44 -16.08 -6.41 -22.34
C TYR A 44 -15.97 -5.25 -23.33
N GLY A 45 -14.99 -5.28 -24.23
CA GLY A 45 -14.70 -4.23 -25.20
C GLY A 45 -13.41 -3.47 -24.89
N HIS A 46 -13.25 -2.33 -25.54
CA HIS A 46 -12.04 -1.52 -25.46
C HIS A 46 -12.08 -0.55 -24.27
N VAL A 47 -11.02 -0.54 -23.47
CA VAL A 47 -10.86 0.36 -22.32
C VAL A 47 -9.71 1.32 -22.59
N LYS A 48 -9.96 2.62 -22.44
CA LYS A 48 -8.96 3.69 -22.54
C LYS A 48 -8.39 4.02 -21.16
N THR A 49 -7.08 4.16 -21.04
CA THR A 49 -6.41 4.41 -19.75
C THR A 49 -6.11 5.89 -19.47
N ASP A 50 -6.41 6.80 -20.41
CA ASP A 50 -6.07 8.23 -20.39
C ASP A 50 -6.47 8.97 -19.09
N TYR A 51 -7.55 8.53 -18.44
CA TYR A 51 -8.11 9.17 -17.25
C TYR A 51 -8.17 8.24 -16.03
N ILE A 52 -7.38 7.16 -16.02
CA ILE A 52 -7.23 6.31 -14.84
C ILE A 52 -6.25 6.98 -13.88
N LEU A 53 -6.65 7.13 -12.62
CA LEU A 53 -5.75 7.61 -11.57
C LEU A 53 -4.81 6.47 -11.15
N PHE A 54 -3.51 6.65 -11.36
CA PHE A 54 -2.50 5.72 -10.87
C PHE A 54 -1.95 6.17 -9.52
N ILE A 55 -1.95 5.27 -8.55
CA ILE A 55 -1.35 5.47 -7.22
C ILE A 55 -0.25 4.43 -7.08
N ALA A 56 1.01 4.87 -7.06
CA ALA A 56 2.14 4.00 -6.86
C ALA A 56 2.62 4.07 -5.40
N SER A 57 2.83 2.91 -4.78
CA SER A 57 3.39 2.79 -3.43
C SER A 57 4.70 2.00 -3.47
N GLY A 58 5.57 2.27 -2.50
CA GLY A 58 6.85 1.60 -2.34
C GLY A 58 7.53 2.07 -1.06
N ALA A 59 8.33 1.21 -0.44
CA ALA A 59 9.04 1.54 0.78
C ALA A 59 10.33 2.33 0.51
N PHE A 60 10.94 2.13 -0.66
CA PHE A 60 12.15 2.84 -1.12
C PHE A 60 13.30 2.77 -0.10
N HIS A 61 13.47 1.61 0.54
CA HIS A 61 14.58 1.37 1.48
C HIS A 61 15.93 1.13 0.78
N GLN A 62 15.91 0.47 -0.38
CA GLN A 62 17.12 0.08 -1.15
C GLN A 62 17.25 0.82 -2.49
N SER A 63 16.26 1.64 -2.84
CA SER A 63 16.17 2.42 -4.07
C SER A 63 15.53 3.75 -3.75
N LYS A 64 15.68 4.72 -4.65
CA LYS A 64 15.05 6.04 -4.56
C LYS A 64 14.06 6.21 -5.71
N PRO A 65 13.04 7.07 -5.57
CA PRO A 65 12.17 7.42 -6.69
C PRO A 65 12.93 7.94 -7.94
N SER A 66 14.13 8.53 -7.74
CA SER A 66 15.03 8.97 -8.81
C SER A 66 15.64 7.83 -9.62
N ASP A 67 15.58 6.59 -9.14
CA ASP A 67 16.15 5.42 -9.81
C ASP A 67 15.17 4.81 -10.83
N LEU A 68 13.89 5.24 -10.82
CA LEU A 68 12.93 4.93 -11.88
C LEU A 68 13.32 5.60 -13.20
N LEU A 69 12.82 5.06 -14.31
CA LEU A 69 12.98 5.68 -15.64
C LEU A 69 12.49 7.13 -15.65
N PRO A 70 13.20 8.07 -16.30
CA PRO A 70 12.79 9.48 -16.38
C PRO A 70 11.35 9.67 -16.88
N GLU A 71 10.92 8.86 -17.84
CA GLU A 71 9.57 8.85 -18.40
C GLU A 71 8.52 8.51 -17.33
N LEU A 72 8.80 7.50 -16.51
CA LEU A 72 7.88 7.04 -15.46
C LEU A 72 7.82 8.07 -14.32
N GLN A 73 8.95 8.69 -13.97
CA GLN A 73 8.99 9.80 -13.02
C GLN A 73 8.13 10.98 -13.48
N GLY A 74 8.14 11.29 -14.79
CA GLY A 74 7.30 12.34 -15.37
C GLY A 74 5.80 12.07 -15.27
N ARG A 75 5.39 10.80 -15.18
CA ARG A 75 3.98 10.38 -15.00
C ARG A 75 3.55 10.23 -13.54
N LEU A 76 4.48 10.33 -12.60
CA LEU A 76 4.24 10.31 -11.15
C LEU A 76 4.66 11.64 -10.49
N PRO A 77 4.02 12.77 -10.86
CA PRO A 77 4.45 14.10 -10.41
C PRO A 77 4.11 14.38 -8.94
N ILE A 78 3.03 13.79 -8.41
CA ILE A 78 2.62 13.98 -7.02
C ILE A 78 3.35 12.96 -6.16
N ARG A 79 4.15 13.45 -5.20
CA ARG A 79 4.89 12.62 -4.25
C ARG A 79 4.43 12.94 -2.85
N VAL A 80 4.14 11.90 -2.08
CA VAL A 80 3.76 11.99 -0.66
C VAL A 80 4.54 10.94 0.12
N GLU A 81 4.98 11.30 1.31
CA GLU A 81 5.65 10.40 2.23
C GLU A 81 4.73 10.13 3.42
N LEU A 82 4.51 8.85 3.73
CA LEU A 82 3.70 8.42 4.86
C LEU A 82 4.60 8.22 6.08
N LYS A 83 4.13 8.67 7.25
CA LYS A 83 4.85 8.49 8.50
C LYS A 83 4.59 7.09 9.07
N ALA A 84 5.57 6.56 9.79
CA ALA A 84 5.38 5.35 10.59
C ALA A 84 4.31 5.59 11.67
N LEU A 85 3.52 4.55 11.97
CA LEU A 85 2.46 4.61 12.96
C LEU A 85 3.01 4.65 14.39
N THR A 86 2.42 5.49 15.22
CA THR A 86 2.68 5.54 16.68
C THR A 86 1.72 4.62 17.45
N GLN A 87 1.98 4.44 18.76
CA GLN A 87 1.06 3.70 19.64
C GLN A 87 -0.32 4.37 19.67
N GLU A 88 -0.35 5.70 19.76
CA GLU A 88 -1.57 6.49 19.75
C GLU A 88 -2.34 6.29 18.44
N ASP A 89 -1.66 6.25 17.29
CA ASP A 89 -2.29 5.98 16.00
C ASP A 89 -2.92 4.59 15.97
N LEU A 90 -2.25 3.57 16.52
CA LEU A 90 -2.81 2.21 16.61
C LEU A 90 -4.06 2.15 17.49
N ILE A 91 -4.08 2.85 18.62
CA ILE A 91 -5.29 2.97 19.47
C ILE A 91 -6.43 3.59 18.67
N ARG A 92 -6.15 4.66 17.91
CA ARG A 92 -7.14 5.30 17.05
C ARG A 92 -7.64 4.37 15.96
N ILE A 93 -6.77 3.63 15.28
CA ILE A 93 -7.13 2.63 14.26
C ILE A 93 -8.04 1.53 14.84
N LEU A 94 -7.85 1.14 16.10
CA LEU A 94 -8.68 0.14 16.77
C LEU A 94 -10.08 0.68 17.15
N LYS A 95 -10.24 1.99 17.36
CA LYS A 95 -11.48 2.59 17.89
C LYS A 95 -12.29 3.40 16.87
N GLU A 96 -11.63 4.25 16.09
CA GLU A 96 -12.25 5.29 15.28
C GLU A 96 -12.88 4.79 13.98
N PRO A 97 -12.19 3.98 13.13
CA PRO A 97 -12.74 3.52 11.87
C PRO A 97 -14.12 2.88 12.03
N GLU A 98 -15.02 3.14 11.09
CA GLU A 98 -16.40 2.63 11.15
C GLU A 98 -16.42 1.11 11.30
N SER A 99 -15.56 0.43 10.55
CA SER A 99 -15.33 -1.02 10.61
C SER A 99 -14.03 -1.37 11.35
N SER A 100 -13.77 -0.76 12.50
CA SER A 100 -12.58 -1.10 13.30
C SER A 100 -12.63 -2.54 13.82
N LEU A 101 -11.46 -3.14 14.07
CA LEU A 101 -11.36 -4.53 14.55
C LEU A 101 -12.18 -4.77 15.83
N LEU A 102 -12.13 -3.83 16.79
CA LEU A 102 -12.89 -3.98 18.04
C LEU A 102 -14.41 -4.05 17.78
N LYS A 103 -14.93 -3.19 16.89
CA LYS A 103 -16.34 -3.19 16.51
C LYS A 103 -16.72 -4.50 15.81
N GLN A 104 -15.87 -4.98 14.91
CA GLN A 104 -16.07 -6.27 14.23
C GLN A 104 -16.11 -7.44 15.23
N TYR A 105 -15.18 -7.50 16.18
CA TYR A 105 -15.16 -8.57 17.19
C TYR A 105 -16.35 -8.51 18.16
N ILE A 106 -16.76 -7.31 18.59
CA ILE A 106 -17.97 -7.15 19.41
C ILE A 106 -19.20 -7.65 18.64
N ALA A 107 -19.33 -7.29 17.36
CA ALA A 107 -20.44 -7.73 16.53
C ALA A 107 -20.42 -9.25 16.30
N LEU A 108 -19.24 -9.82 16.04
CA LEU A 108 -19.06 -11.26 15.84
C LEU A 108 -19.44 -12.04 17.11
N MET A 109 -18.93 -11.66 18.28
CA MET A 109 -19.25 -12.35 19.54
C MET A 109 -20.73 -12.23 19.91
N LYS A 110 -21.39 -11.13 19.54
CA LYS A 110 -22.83 -10.96 19.74
C LYS A 110 -23.64 -11.98 18.95
N THR A 111 -23.15 -12.49 17.81
CA THR A 111 -23.85 -13.55 17.05
C THR A 111 -23.93 -14.86 17.85
N GLU A 112 -22.96 -15.11 18.71
CA GLU A 112 -22.90 -16.22 19.66
C GLU A 112 -23.55 -15.88 21.02
N ASN A 113 -24.30 -14.77 21.07
CA ASN A 113 -24.93 -14.25 22.27
C ASN A 113 -23.94 -13.90 23.40
N VAL A 114 -22.67 -13.62 23.06
CA VAL A 114 -21.61 -13.20 23.99
C VAL A 114 -21.45 -11.68 23.96
N THR A 115 -21.51 -11.04 25.13
CA THR A 115 -21.25 -9.59 25.26
C THR A 115 -19.76 -9.36 25.52
N LEU A 116 -19.05 -8.89 24.49
CA LEU A 116 -17.65 -8.50 24.59
C LEU A 116 -17.53 -6.99 24.85
N LYS A 117 -16.69 -6.61 25.82
CA LYS A 117 -16.34 -5.21 26.09
C LYS A 117 -14.82 -5.09 26.23
N PHE A 118 -14.22 -4.21 25.42
CA PHE A 118 -12.82 -3.84 25.55
C PHE A 118 -12.68 -2.64 26.49
N THR A 119 -11.80 -2.74 27.47
CA THR A 119 -11.42 -1.62 28.35
C THR A 119 -10.37 -0.76 27.67
N ASP A 120 -10.28 0.54 28.01
CA ASP A 120 -9.30 1.43 27.40
C ASP A 120 -7.85 0.98 27.70
N ASP A 121 -7.58 0.49 28.92
CA ASP A 121 -6.27 -0.08 29.26
C ASP A 121 -5.96 -1.32 28.42
N GLY A 122 -6.94 -2.21 28.21
CA GLY A 122 -6.77 -3.39 27.36
C GLY A 122 -6.47 -3.03 25.90
N ILE A 123 -7.14 -2.00 25.36
CA ILE A 123 -6.87 -1.50 24.01
C ILE A 123 -5.46 -0.92 23.92
N LYS A 124 -5.02 -0.17 24.95
CA LYS A 124 -3.67 0.37 25.02
C LYS A 124 -2.62 -0.73 25.05
N THR A 125 -2.83 -1.79 25.83
CA THR A 125 -1.94 -2.96 25.88
C THR A 125 -1.88 -3.68 24.53
N ILE A 126 -3.01 -3.86 23.83
CA ILE A 126 -3.02 -4.44 22.49
C ILE A 126 -2.17 -3.60 21.52
N ALA A 127 -2.35 -2.28 21.53
CA ALA A 127 -1.58 -1.35 20.69
C ALA A 127 -0.08 -1.37 21.03
N GLU A 128 0.28 -1.45 22.31
CA GLU A 128 1.67 -1.55 22.77
C GLU A 128 2.34 -2.83 22.27
N ILE A 129 1.68 -3.98 22.45
CA ILE A 129 2.19 -5.27 21.99
C ILE A 129 2.35 -5.27 20.47
N ALA A 130 1.36 -4.74 19.74
CA ALA A 130 1.43 -4.63 18.28
C ALA A 130 2.64 -3.80 17.85
N LEU A 131 2.87 -2.64 18.47
CA LEU A 131 4.01 -1.78 18.16
C LEU A 131 5.35 -2.45 18.51
N GLN A 132 5.44 -3.13 19.66
CA GLN A 132 6.64 -3.87 20.07
C GLN A 132 6.96 -5.00 19.08
N LEU A 133 5.94 -5.73 18.60
CA LEU A 133 6.11 -6.74 17.58
C LEU A 133 6.58 -6.08 16.29
N ILE A 134 5.88 -5.09 15.74
CA ILE A 134 6.30 -4.40 14.51
C ILE A 134 7.76 -3.92 14.59
N GLY A 135 8.17 -3.36 15.72
CA GLY A 135 9.56 -2.94 15.97
C GLY A 135 10.58 -4.08 15.94
N LYS A 136 10.19 -5.30 16.34
CA LYS A 136 11.03 -6.51 16.26
C LYS A 136 11.13 -7.10 14.86
N TRP A 137 10.18 -6.82 13.96
CA TRP A 137 10.18 -7.32 12.57
C TRP A 137 11.00 -6.45 11.60
N LYS A 138 11.83 -5.53 12.11
CA LYS A 138 12.87 -4.87 11.33
C LYS A 138 13.99 -5.88 11.01
N ILE A 139 13.76 -6.70 9.99
CA ILE A 139 14.75 -7.55 9.31
C ILE A 139 15.00 -6.96 7.93
#